data_AF-A0AAD0YXJ9-F1
#
_entry.id   AF-A0AAD0YXJ9-F1
#
_cell.length_a   1.000
_cell.length_b   1.000
_cell.length_c   1.000
_cell.angle_alpha   90.00
_cell.angle_beta   90.00
_cell.angle_gamma   90.00
#
_symmetry.space_group_name_H-M   'P 1'
#
loop_
_entity.id
_entity.type
_entity.pdbx_description
1 polymer ?
#
loop_
_entity_poly.entity_id
_entity_poly.type
_entity_poly.pdbx_seq_one_letter_code
_entity_poly.pdbx_strand_id
1 'polypeptide(L)'
;MEKKELKILAQNLAHPQGEKGIEIGEMMNATNIGMTLESIKALIIEDNETILEIGHGNGGHVKSIFSLAKNLKYTGIDISETMYHEARKLNKDFENQANFVLYDGNKLPFENNVFDKIFTVNTVYFWENPIEFLNEIYRVLKDDGIFVLTFGQRDFMEKLPFTAYNFTLYNNDEMEELVSKSHFTRMKTSEKEEEIKSKTGEETIQRIYTVLTIKK
;
A
#
# COMPACT_ATOMS: atom_id res chain seq x y z
N MET A 1 -2.43 21.95 14.37
CA MET A 1 -1.17 21.94 13.60
C MET A 1 -1.11 23.16 12.71
N GLU A 2 0.07 23.78 12.60
CA GLU A 2 0.33 24.91 11.70
C GLU A 2 0.58 24.44 10.24
N LYS A 3 0.46 25.34 9.25
CA LYS A 3 0.65 25.01 7.81
C LYS A 3 2.00 24.35 7.51
N LYS A 4 3.07 24.81 8.16
CA LYS A 4 4.42 24.25 7.98
C LYS A 4 4.49 22.80 8.44
N GLU A 5 3.88 22.49 9.57
CA GLU A 5 3.83 21.13 10.14
C GLU A 5 3.03 20.20 9.24
N LEU A 6 1.89 20.66 8.70
CA LEU A 6 1.09 19.89 7.75
C LEU A 6 1.86 19.54 6.47
N LYS A 7 2.65 20.47 5.95
CA LYS A 7 3.50 20.21 4.77
C LYS A 7 4.59 19.18 5.07
N ILE A 8 5.24 19.26 6.24
CA ILE A 8 6.26 18.29 6.67
C ILE A 8 5.63 16.91 6.87
N LEU A 9 4.44 16.85 7.47
CA LEU A 9 3.68 15.62 7.63
C LEU A 9 3.37 15.01 6.25
N ALA A 10 2.80 15.78 5.33
CA ALA A 10 2.47 15.33 3.98
C ALA A 10 3.70 14.79 3.22
N GLN A 11 4.84 15.48 3.31
CA GLN A 11 6.10 15.03 2.70
C GLN A 11 6.55 13.67 3.24
N ASN A 12 6.46 13.46 4.56
CA ASN A 12 6.82 12.17 5.14
C ASN A 12 5.75 11.09 4.95
N LEU A 13 4.47 11.43 4.77
CA LEU A 13 3.44 10.46 4.39
C LEU A 13 3.68 9.93 2.96
N ALA A 14 4.28 10.73 2.08
CA ALA A 14 4.66 10.33 0.73
C ALA A 14 6.02 9.60 0.68
N HIS A 15 7.02 10.11 1.41
CA HIS A 15 8.38 9.57 1.40
C HIS A 15 9.04 9.79 2.78
N PRO A 16 8.83 8.87 3.75
CA PRO A 16 9.36 8.99 5.11
C PRO A 16 10.90 9.06 5.11
N GLN A 17 11.50 9.99 5.85
CA GLN A 17 12.97 10.11 5.93
C GLN A 17 13.49 10.39 7.33
N GLY A 18 14.61 9.73 7.69
CA GLY A 18 15.34 9.94 8.93
C GLY A 18 14.50 9.61 10.18
N GLU A 19 14.90 10.15 11.33
CA GLU A 19 14.23 9.87 12.61
C GLU A 19 12.74 10.22 12.58
N LYS A 20 12.37 11.34 11.94
CA LYS A 20 10.97 11.73 11.80
C LYS A 20 10.19 10.78 10.90
N GLY A 21 10.84 10.26 9.86
CA GLY A 21 10.28 9.23 8.99
C GLY A 21 10.00 7.92 9.73
N ILE A 22 10.85 7.54 10.68
CA ILE A 22 10.63 6.35 11.54
C ILE A 22 9.36 6.53 12.38
N GLU A 23 9.24 7.64 13.11
CA GLU A 23 8.04 7.94 13.91
C GLU A 23 6.76 7.92 13.06
N ILE A 24 6.83 8.53 11.87
CA ILE A 24 5.69 8.57 10.95
C ILE A 24 5.40 7.19 10.38
N GLY A 25 6.41 6.36 10.10
CA GLY A 25 6.25 4.97 9.69
C GLY A 25 5.53 4.13 10.74
N GLU A 26 5.91 4.26 12.01
CA GLU A 26 5.24 3.60 13.14
C GLU A 26 3.77 4.05 13.28
N MET A 27 3.52 5.35 13.22
CA MET A 27 2.17 5.92 13.23
C MET A 27 1.33 5.42 12.04
N MET A 28 1.91 5.39 10.83
CA MET A 28 1.23 4.90 9.63
C MET A 28 0.87 3.43 9.76
N ASN A 29 1.80 2.59 10.23
CA ASN A 29 1.52 1.18 10.49
C ASN A 29 0.35 1.03 11.47
N ALA A 30 0.35 1.74 12.59
CA ALA A 30 -0.74 1.68 13.57
C ALA A 30 -2.09 2.15 13.02
N THR A 31 -2.10 3.22 12.22
CA THR A 31 -3.34 3.84 11.70
C THR A 31 -3.86 3.20 10.40
N ASN A 32 -3.03 2.44 9.68
CA ASN A 32 -3.42 1.74 8.46
C ASN A 32 -3.59 0.23 8.65
N ILE A 33 -3.29 -0.34 9.82
CA ILE A 33 -3.30 -1.80 10.01
C ILE A 33 -4.64 -2.46 9.62
N GLY A 34 -5.78 -1.81 9.87
CA GLY A 34 -7.09 -2.31 9.46
C GLY A 34 -7.21 -2.48 7.94
N MET A 35 -6.88 -1.41 7.18
CA MET A 35 -6.79 -1.45 5.72
C MET A 35 -5.81 -2.53 5.23
N THR A 36 -4.64 -2.65 5.86
CA THR A 36 -3.63 -3.64 5.49
C THR A 36 -4.13 -5.07 5.69
N LEU A 37 -4.76 -5.37 6.82
CA LEU A 37 -5.30 -6.71 7.10
C LEU A 37 -6.49 -7.05 6.19
N GLU A 38 -7.37 -6.10 5.88
CA GLU A 38 -8.45 -6.32 4.91
C GLU A 38 -7.90 -6.54 3.49
N SER A 39 -6.80 -5.87 3.12
CA SER A 39 -6.12 -6.11 1.84
C SER A 39 -5.54 -7.52 1.77
N ILE A 40 -4.81 -7.93 2.82
CA ILE A 40 -4.23 -9.27 2.93
C ILE A 40 -5.31 -10.35 2.86
N LYS A 41 -6.45 -10.13 3.53
CA LYS A 41 -7.60 -11.04 3.47
C LYS A 41 -8.18 -11.14 2.06
N ALA A 42 -8.27 -10.03 1.34
CA ALA A 42 -8.80 -10.00 -0.03
C ALA A 42 -7.90 -10.70 -1.06
N LEU A 43 -6.61 -10.92 -0.75
CA LEU A 43 -5.69 -11.68 -1.61
C LEU A 43 -6.03 -13.17 -1.68
N ILE A 44 -6.69 -13.72 -0.65
CA ILE A 44 -6.99 -15.16 -0.55
C ILE A 44 -5.68 -15.96 -0.76
N ILE A 45 -4.73 -15.77 0.17
CA ILE A 45 -3.39 -16.35 0.08
C ILE A 45 -3.45 -17.86 0.31
N GLU A 46 -2.74 -18.61 -0.52
CA GLU A 46 -2.62 -20.07 -0.47
C GLU A 46 -1.16 -20.52 -0.29
N ASP A 47 -0.95 -21.80 -0.01
CA ASP A 47 0.39 -22.38 0.20
C ASP A 47 1.26 -22.23 -1.06
N ASN A 48 2.55 -21.95 -0.87
CA ASN A 48 3.59 -21.85 -1.92
C ASN A 48 3.45 -20.63 -2.87
N GLU A 49 2.70 -19.60 -2.47
CA GLU A 49 2.56 -18.37 -3.26
C GLU A 49 3.69 -17.35 -3.02
N THR A 50 3.97 -16.57 -4.06
CA THR A 50 4.90 -15.43 -4.02
C THR A 50 4.12 -14.12 -4.06
N ILE A 51 4.34 -13.28 -3.06
CA ILE A 51 3.57 -12.07 -2.76
C ILE A 51 4.46 -10.85 -2.95
N LEU A 52 3.95 -9.82 -3.65
CA LEU A 52 4.55 -8.49 -3.72
C LEU A 52 3.71 -7.49 -2.93
N GLU A 53 4.35 -6.67 -2.11
CA GLU A 53 3.76 -5.47 -1.54
C GLU A 53 4.45 -4.22 -2.09
N ILE A 54 3.67 -3.26 -2.57
CA ILE A 54 4.15 -1.97 -3.05
C ILE A 54 3.91 -0.93 -1.95
N GLY A 55 4.97 -0.25 -1.50
CA GLY A 55 4.92 0.71 -0.39
C GLY A 55 4.72 0.04 0.96
N HIS A 56 5.59 -0.92 1.31
CA HIS A 56 5.44 -1.71 2.54
C HIS A 56 5.65 -0.91 3.83
N GLY A 57 6.17 0.33 3.76
CA GLY A 57 6.44 1.15 4.93
C GLY A 57 7.41 0.45 5.88
N ASN A 58 7.15 0.44 7.18
CA ASN A 58 8.01 -0.27 8.13
C ASN A 58 7.81 -1.80 8.14
N GLY A 59 6.86 -2.36 7.36
CA GLY A 59 6.64 -3.80 7.26
C GLY A 59 6.19 -4.49 8.56
N GLY A 60 5.59 -3.78 9.52
CA GLY A 60 5.20 -4.34 10.82
C GLY A 60 4.14 -5.46 10.77
N HIS A 61 3.42 -5.58 9.65
CA HIS A 61 2.38 -6.59 9.41
C HIS A 61 2.87 -7.85 8.71
N VAL A 62 4.12 -7.93 8.26
CA VAL A 62 4.63 -9.05 7.44
C VAL A 62 4.45 -10.41 8.13
N LYS A 63 4.61 -10.48 9.46
CA LYS A 63 4.31 -11.68 10.25
C LYS A 63 2.87 -12.21 10.07
N SER A 64 1.91 -11.31 9.85
CA SER A 64 0.51 -11.67 9.65
C SER A 64 0.34 -12.42 8.33
N ILE A 65 1.10 -12.08 7.28
CA ILE A 65 1.11 -12.81 6.00
C ILE A 65 1.62 -14.23 6.22
N PHE A 66 2.78 -14.41 6.86
CA PHE A 66 3.37 -15.73 7.08
C PHE A 66 2.55 -16.65 8.00
N SER A 67 1.59 -16.10 8.75
CA SER A 67 0.68 -16.91 9.56
C SER A 67 -0.47 -17.55 8.78
N LEU A 68 -0.70 -17.14 7.53
CA LEU A 68 -1.88 -17.54 6.75
C LEU A 68 -1.68 -18.84 5.96
N ALA A 69 -0.48 -19.07 5.45
CA ALA A 69 -0.19 -20.21 4.58
C ALA A 69 1.30 -20.61 4.67
N LYS A 70 1.61 -21.80 4.17
CA LYS A 70 2.97 -22.38 4.22
C LYS A 70 3.78 -22.01 2.99
N ASN A 71 5.10 -22.01 3.16
CA ASN A 71 6.07 -21.84 2.07
C ASN A 71 5.87 -20.55 1.26
N LEU A 72 5.37 -19.50 1.91
CA LEU A 72 5.19 -18.20 1.28
C LEU A 72 6.53 -17.52 1.04
N LYS A 73 6.60 -16.77 -0.06
CA LYS A 73 7.66 -15.78 -0.29
C LYS A 73 7.05 -14.40 -0.34
N TYR A 74 7.62 -13.48 0.42
CA TYR A 74 7.18 -12.09 0.45
C TYR A 74 8.28 -11.20 -0.11
N THR A 75 7.91 -10.27 -0.98
CA THR A 75 8.77 -9.18 -1.43
C THR A 75 8.08 -7.86 -1.16
N GLY A 76 8.68 -6.99 -0.35
CA GLY A 76 8.25 -5.61 -0.18
C GLY A 76 9.11 -4.69 -1.03
N ILE A 77 8.50 -3.74 -1.73
CA ILE A 77 9.22 -2.61 -2.34
C ILE A 77 8.79 -1.27 -1.74
N ASP A 78 9.74 -0.36 -1.56
CA ASP A 78 9.49 1.00 -1.08
C ASP A 78 10.48 1.99 -1.72
N ILE A 79 10.06 3.24 -1.84
CA ILE A 79 10.92 4.32 -2.35
C ILE A 79 11.81 4.92 -1.24
N SER A 80 11.42 4.75 0.03
CA SER A 80 12.13 5.29 1.17
C SER A 80 13.21 4.33 1.68
N GLU A 81 14.46 4.78 1.65
CA GLU A 81 15.60 4.10 2.30
C GLU A 81 15.38 3.89 3.80
N THR A 82 14.70 4.85 4.45
CA THR A 82 14.35 4.74 5.88
C THR A 82 13.38 3.57 6.13
N MET A 83 12.32 3.45 5.32
CA MET A 83 11.35 2.35 5.44
C MET A 83 11.96 0.99 5.07
N TYR A 84 12.82 0.95 4.05
CA TYR A 84 13.60 -0.22 3.70
C TYR A 84 14.43 -0.77 4.88
N HIS A 85 15.16 0.11 5.58
CA HIS A 85 15.96 -0.30 6.73
C HIS A 85 15.10 -0.76 7.91
N GLU A 86 14.04 -0.03 8.25
CA GLU A 86 13.15 -0.40 9.34
C GLU A 86 12.44 -1.74 9.08
N ALA A 87 11.98 -1.99 7.86
CA ALA A 87 11.32 -3.24 7.53
C ALA A 87 12.24 -4.46 7.63
N ARG A 88 13.51 -4.32 7.20
CA ARG A 88 14.52 -5.38 7.36
C ARG A 88 14.83 -5.66 8.83
N LYS A 89 14.90 -4.60 9.65
CA LYS A 89 15.16 -4.71 11.08
C LYS A 89 14.00 -5.41 11.79
N LEU A 90 12.76 -5.02 11.50
CA LEU A 90 11.54 -5.58 12.13
C LEU A 90 11.25 -7.02 11.71
N ASN A 91 11.69 -7.44 10.52
CA ASN A 91 11.38 -8.74 9.96
C ASN A 91 12.60 -9.68 9.85
N LYS A 92 13.59 -9.50 10.72
CA LYS A 92 14.81 -10.31 10.74
C LYS A 92 14.53 -11.81 10.90
N ASP A 93 13.49 -12.18 11.67
CA ASP A 93 13.09 -13.58 11.86
C ASP A 93 12.58 -14.24 10.57
N PHE A 94 12.25 -13.45 9.55
CA PHE A 94 11.75 -13.89 8.25
C PHE A 94 12.77 -13.68 7.12
N GLU A 95 14.05 -13.43 7.38
CA GLU A 95 15.05 -13.09 6.35
C GLU A 95 15.20 -14.11 5.21
N ASN A 96 14.83 -15.38 5.45
CA ASN A 96 14.84 -16.44 4.43
C ASN A 96 13.55 -16.49 3.56
N GLN A 97 12.51 -15.76 3.96
CA GLN A 97 11.19 -15.77 3.32
C GLN A 97 10.75 -14.37 2.84
N ALA A 98 11.24 -13.31 3.48
CA ALA A 98 10.94 -11.91 3.18
C ALA A 98 12.15 -11.22 2.56
N ASN A 99 11.95 -10.62 1.40
CA ASN A 99 12.91 -9.75 0.73
C ASN A 99 12.38 -8.31 0.71
N PHE A 100 13.26 -7.33 0.88
CA PHE A 100 12.90 -5.92 0.79
C PHE A 100 13.79 -5.27 -0.27
N VAL A 101 13.22 -4.43 -1.13
CA VAL A 101 13.92 -3.84 -2.28
C VAL A 101 13.59 -2.35 -2.38
N LEU A 102 14.63 -1.53 -2.56
CA LEU A 102 14.47 -0.14 -2.94
C LEU A 102 14.21 -0.02 -4.44
N TYR A 103 13.24 0.81 -4.80
CA TYR A 103 12.94 1.12 -6.20
C TYR A 103 12.64 2.61 -6.37
N ASP A 104 12.50 3.05 -7.63
CA ASP A 104 12.38 4.47 -8.00
C ASP A 104 10.95 5.02 -7.99
N GLY A 105 9.95 4.19 -7.71
CA GLY A 105 8.53 4.58 -7.75
C GLY A 105 7.88 4.49 -9.12
N ASN A 106 8.64 4.22 -10.18
CA ASN A 106 8.16 4.30 -11.56
C ASN A 106 8.04 2.92 -12.21
N LYS A 107 9.06 2.08 -12.09
CA LYS A 107 9.10 0.76 -12.75
C LYS A 107 9.35 -0.36 -11.75
N LEU A 108 8.58 -1.43 -11.86
CA LEU A 108 8.76 -2.60 -11.00
C LEU A 108 10.00 -3.39 -11.46
N PRO A 109 11.03 -3.58 -10.60
CA PRO A 109 12.30 -4.19 -10.98
C PRO A 109 12.24 -5.72 -11.03
N PHE A 110 11.17 -6.26 -11.63
CA PHE A 110 10.89 -7.69 -11.69
C PHE A 110 10.57 -8.13 -13.12
N GLU A 111 10.82 -9.39 -13.39
CA GLU A 111 10.44 -10.05 -14.64
C GLU A 111 8.91 -10.19 -14.75
N ASN A 112 8.44 -10.58 -15.92
CA ASN A 112 7.03 -10.81 -16.17
C ASN A 112 6.54 -12.05 -15.39
N ASN A 113 5.27 -12.04 -14.96
CA ASN A 113 4.59 -13.21 -14.37
C ASN A 113 5.34 -13.84 -13.17
N VAL A 114 5.78 -13.02 -12.22
CA VAL A 114 6.56 -13.46 -11.04
C VAL A 114 5.68 -13.69 -9.82
N PHE A 115 4.66 -12.85 -9.61
CA PHE A 115 3.90 -12.82 -8.35
C PHE A 115 2.51 -13.43 -8.51
N ASP A 116 2.13 -14.30 -7.57
CA ASP A 116 0.77 -14.84 -7.48
C ASP A 116 -0.18 -13.78 -6.93
N LYS A 117 0.32 -12.96 -5.99
CA LYS A 117 -0.43 -11.94 -5.27
C LYS A 117 0.34 -10.63 -5.26
N ILE A 118 -0.35 -9.52 -5.51
CA ILE A 118 0.21 -8.17 -5.35
C ILE A 118 -0.76 -7.36 -4.49
N PHE A 119 -0.27 -6.56 -3.55
CA PHE A 119 -1.12 -5.59 -2.90
C PHE A 119 -0.41 -4.29 -2.56
N THR A 120 -1.22 -3.26 -2.31
CA THR A 120 -0.72 -1.95 -1.88
C THR A 120 -1.81 -1.18 -1.14
N VAL A 121 -1.38 -0.39 -0.15
CA VAL A 121 -2.28 0.38 0.72
C VAL A 121 -1.85 1.85 0.74
N ASN A 122 -2.76 2.75 0.39
CA ASN A 122 -2.55 4.20 0.46
C ASN A 122 -1.35 4.73 -0.36
N THR A 123 -0.96 4.07 -1.44
CA THR A 123 0.14 4.51 -2.33
C THR A 123 -0.33 5.24 -3.57
N VAL A 124 -1.55 4.96 -4.04
CA VAL A 124 -2.10 5.46 -5.32
C VAL A 124 -2.11 6.99 -5.43
N TYR A 125 -2.16 7.69 -4.30
CA TYR A 125 -2.15 9.16 -4.27
C TYR A 125 -0.87 9.78 -4.82
N PHE A 126 0.20 9.00 -4.87
CA PHE A 126 1.55 9.43 -5.22
C PHE A 126 2.05 8.84 -6.55
N TRP A 127 1.21 8.11 -7.27
CA TRP A 127 1.58 7.56 -8.57
C TRP A 127 1.60 8.67 -9.63
N GLU A 128 2.74 8.87 -10.29
CA GLU A 128 2.87 9.87 -11.36
C GLU A 128 2.05 9.51 -12.60
N ASN A 129 2.11 8.23 -13.00
CA ASN A 129 1.40 7.70 -14.18
C ASN A 129 0.59 6.45 -13.79
N PRO A 130 -0.60 6.59 -13.18
CA PRO A 130 -1.35 5.46 -12.63
C PRO A 130 -1.67 4.35 -13.64
N ILE A 131 -1.98 4.70 -14.90
CA ILE A 131 -2.28 3.72 -15.95
C ILE A 131 -1.04 2.88 -16.30
N GLU A 132 0.12 3.53 -16.49
CA GLU A 132 1.38 2.83 -16.77
C GLU A 132 1.81 1.96 -15.58
N PHE A 133 1.62 2.45 -14.35
CA PHE A 133 1.94 1.67 -13.16
C PHE A 133 1.00 0.47 -12.98
N LEU A 134 -0.29 0.61 -13.27
CA LEU A 134 -1.22 -0.52 -13.35
C LEU A 134 -0.77 -1.53 -14.42
N ASN A 135 -0.26 -1.08 -15.56
CA ASN A 135 0.27 -1.97 -16.60
C ASN A 135 1.56 -2.69 -16.16
N GLU A 136 2.43 -2.06 -15.37
CA GLU A 136 3.57 -2.72 -14.74
C GLU A 136 3.15 -3.77 -13.70
N ILE A 137 2.14 -3.46 -12.88
CA ILE A 137 1.55 -4.43 -11.93
C ILE A 137 0.99 -5.63 -12.71
N TYR A 138 0.23 -5.38 -13.79
CA TYR A 138 -0.27 -6.43 -14.67
C TYR A 138 0.87 -7.27 -15.26
N ARG A 139 1.98 -6.65 -15.66
CA ARG A 139 3.14 -7.33 -16.27
C ARG A 139 3.78 -8.33 -15.30
N VAL A 140 3.99 -7.94 -14.04
CA VAL A 140 4.68 -8.78 -13.05
C VAL A 140 3.74 -9.76 -12.32
N LEU A 141 2.42 -9.52 -12.35
CA LEU A 141 1.43 -10.46 -11.85
C LEU A 141 1.35 -11.70 -12.76
N LYS A 142 1.27 -12.90 -12.20
CA LYS A 142 1.01 -14.13 -12.95
C LYS A 142 -0.39 -14.14 -13.54
N ASP A 143 -0.61 -14.98 -14.55
CA ASP A 143 -1.94 -15.29 -15.04
C ASP A 143 -2.80 -15.87 -13.89
N ASP A 144 -4.08 -15.49 -13.84
CA ASP A 144 -5.01 -15.76 -12.73
C ASP A 144 -4.61 -15.17 -11.36
N GLY A 145 -3.52 -14.40 -11.31
CA GLY A 145 -3.05 -13.72 -10.10
C GLY A 145 -4.03 -12.64 -9.62
N ILE A 146 -3.90 -12.29 -8.33
CA ILE A 146 -4.78 -11.31 -7.68
C ILE A 146 -3.96 -10.08 -7.29
N PHE A 147 -4.44 -8.91 -7.72
CA PHE A 147 -3.97 -7.61 -7.26
C PHE A 147 -5.01 -6.96 -6.35
N VAL A 148 -4.58 -6.43 -5.20
CA VAL A 148 -5.44 -5.67 -4.28
C VAL A 148 -4.90 -4.25 -4.07
N LEU A 149 -5.71 -3.26 -4.40
CA LEU A 149 -5.45 -1.85 -4.12
C LEU A 149 -6.42 -1.34 -3.07
N THR A 150 -5.88 -0.80 -1.97
CA THR A 150 -6.70 -0.28 -0.88
C THR A 150 -6.38 1.18 -0.59
N PHE A 151 -7.40 2.05 -0.57
CA PHE A 151 -7.23 3.50 -0.42
C PHE A 151 -8.45 4.13 0.27
N GLY A 152 -8.23 5.23 0.99
CA GLY A 152 -9.27 6.08 1.54
C GLY A 152 -9.94 6.90 0.45
N GLN A 153 -11.26 6.97 0.47
CA GLN A 153 -12.01 7.67 -0.57
C GLN A 153 -11.82 9.19 -0.50
N ARG A 154 -11.93 9.86 -1.66
CA ARG A 154 -11.87 11.31 -1.83
C ARG A 154 -12.66 12.07 -0.77
N ASP A 155 -13.94 11.77 -0.60
CA ASP A 155 -14.84 12.47 0.33
C ASP A 155 -14.37 12.43 1.79
N PHE A 156 -13.64 11.39 2.18
CA PHE A 156 -12.99 11.31 3.48
C PHE A 156 -11.64 12.04 3.47
N MET A 157 -10.80 11.76 2.48
CA MET A 157 -9.43 12.27 2.40
C MET A 157 -9.36 13.79 2.24
N GLU A 158 -10.32 14.42 1.55
CA GLU A 158 -10.38 15.88 1.36
C GLU A 158 -10.62 16.65 2.68
N LYS A 159 -11.15 15.97 3.71
CA LYS A 159 -11.35 16.56 5.05
C LYS A 159 -10.06 16.62 5.87
N LEU A 160 -9.03 15.88 5.46
CA LEU A 160 -7.77 15.78 6.20
C LEU A 160 -6.81 16.90 5.75
N PRO A 161 -6.34 17.78 6.64
CA PRO A 161 -5.67 19.02 6.24
C PRO A 161 -4.31 18.82 5.56
N PHE A 162 -3.68 17.65 5.70
CA PHE A 162 -2.41 17.33 5.03
C PHE A 162 -2.59 16.93 3.55
N THR A 163 -3.80 16.53 3.11
CA THR A 163 -4.02 16.10 1.72
C THR A 163 -4.00 17.27 0.73
N ALA A 164 -4.03 18.51 1.22
CA ALA A 164 -3.79 19.71 0.42
C ALA A 164 -2.35 19.80 -0.15
N TYR A 165 -1.43 18.91 0.24
CA TYR A 165 -0.03 18.95 -0.18
C TYR A 165 0.39 17.64 -0.86
N ASN A 166 0.38 17.62 -2.20
CA ASN A 166 0.92 16.55 -3.04
C ASN A 166 0.16 15.20 -2.95
N PHE A 167 -1.17 15.24 -2.85
CA PHE A 167 -2.04 14.07 -2.96
C PHE A 167 -2.95 14.20 -4.18
N THR A 168 -3.01 13.16 -5.00
CA THR A 168 -4.09 12.98 -5.99
C THR A 168 -5.12 12.03 -5.39
N LEU A 169 -6.30 12.54 -5.06
CA LEU A 169 -7.35 11.77 -4.39
C LEU A 169 -8.25 11.07 -5.42
N TYR A 170 -8.87 9.96 -5.01
CA TYR A 170 -9.73 9.16 -5.87
C TYR A 170 -10.99 8.71 -5.12
N ASN A 171 -12.10 8.63 -5.84
CA ASN A 171 -13.26 7.81 -5.47
C ASN A 171 -13.29 6.51 -6.29
N ASN A 172 -14.33 5.69 -6.13
CA ASN A 172 -14.44 4.41 -6.83
C ASN A 172 -14.58 4.59 -8.35
N ASP A 173 -15.39 5.55 -8.79
CA ASP A 173 -15.66 5.78 -10.22
C ASP A 173 -14.39 6.23 -10.95
N GLU A 174 -13.60 7.13 -10.33
CA GLU A 174 -12.31 7.57 -10.86
C GLU A 174 -11.30 6.42 -10.94
N MET A 175 -11.27 5.54 -9.93
CA MET A 175 -10.43 4.35 -9.97
C MET A 175 -10.89 3.33 -11.02
N GLU A 176 -12.20 3.14 -11.19
CA GLU A 176 -12.78 2.29 -12.23
C GLU A 176 -12.37 2.79 -13.62
N GLU A 177 -12.45 4.10 -13.84
CA GLU A 177 -12.03 4.71 -15.10
C GLU A 177 -10.53 4.47 -15.37
N LEU A 178 -9.66 4.62 -14.36
CA LEU A 178 -8.23 4.33 -14.50
C LEU A 178 -7.96 2.86 -14.84
N VAL A 179 -8.61 1.94 -14.13
CA VAL A 179 -8.46 0.50 -14.37
C VAL A 179 -8.95 0.13 -15.77
N SER A 180 -10.06 0.71 -16.24
CA SER A 180 -10.60 0.46 -17.58
C SER A 180 -9.67 0.86 -18.73
N LYS A 181 -8.71 1.76 -18.45
CA LYS A 181 -7.68 2.21 -19.40
C LYS A 181 -6.38 1.41 -19.30
N SER A 182 -6.27 0.51 -18.32
CA SER A 182 -5.13 -0.40 -18.16
C SER A 182 -5.36 -1.74 -18.87
N HIS A 183 -4.41 -2.66 -18.76
CA HIS A 183 -4.56 -4.03 -19.27
C HIS A 183 -5.48 -4.91 -18.40
N PHE A 184 -5.86 -4.45 -17.20
CA PHE A 184 -6.80 -5.18 -16.36
C PHE A 184 -8.24 -5.06 -16.88
N THR A 185 -8.99 -6.15 -16.80
CA THR A 185 -10.37 -6.22 -17.31
C THR A 185 -11.39 -6.66 -16.28
N ARG A 186 -10.95 -7.16 -15.12
CA ARG A 186 -11.80 -7.79 -14.10
C ARG A 186 -11.49 -7.20 -12.74
N MET A 187 -12.39 -6.37 -12.24
CA MET A 187 -12.28 -5.79 -10.91
C MET A 187 -13.55 -5.96 -10.08
N LYS A 188 -13.39 -5.93 -8.76
CA LYS A 188 -14.47 -5.90 -7.78
C LYS A 188 -14.11 -4.91 -6.69
N THR A 189 -15.06 -4.04 -6.37
CA THR A 189 -14.93 -3.04 -5.32
C THR A 189 -15.64 -3.52 -4.05
N SER A 190 -15.02 -3.29 -2.89
CA SER A 190 -15.65 -3.41 -1.58
C SER A 190 -15.38 -2.16 -0.77
N GLU A 191 -16.43 -1.48 -0.33
CA GLU A 191 -16.32 -0.39 0.62
C GLU A 191 -16.31 -0.92 2.05
N LYS A 192 -15.56 -0.22 2.90
CA LYS A 192 -15.34 -0.56 4.29
C LYS A 192 -15.32 0.71 5.12
N GLU A 193 -15.63 0.54 6.39
CA GLU A 193 -15.63 1.61 7.37
C GLU A 193 -14.95 1.16 8.64
N GLU A 194 -14.18 2.05 9.25
CA GLU A 194 -13.53 1.79 10.54
C GLU A 194 -13.30 3.10 11.33
N GLU A 195 -13.13 2.95 12.64
CA GLU A 195 -12.71 4.03 13.52
C GLU A 195 -11.19 3.96 13.74
N ILE A 196 -10.50 5.08 13.50
CA ILE A 196 -9.05 5.19 13.69
C ILE A 196 -8.71 6.46 14.47
N LYS A 197 -7.52 6.48 15.09
CA LYS A 197 -6.95 7.72 15.61
C LYS A 197 -6.57 8.65 14.46
N SER A 198 -6.88 9.94 14.62
CA SER A 198 -6.48 10.99 13.71
C SER A 198 -4.96 11.11 13.58
N LYS A 199 -4.47 11.46 12.38
CA LYS A 199 -3.05 11.73 12.14
C LYS A 199 -2.65 13.16 12.52
N THR A 200 -3.62 14.01 12.86
CA THR A 200 -3.41 15.44 13.13
C THR A 200 -3.89 15.88 14.52
N GLY A 201 -4.37 14.95 15.33
CA GLY A 201 -4.92 15.21 16.66
C GLY A 201 -5.16 13.92 17.45
N GLU A 202 -5.75 14.05 18.63
CA GLU A 202 -6.01 12.92 19.55
C GLU A 202 -7.40 12.28 19.35
N GLU A 203 -8.23 12.88 18.50
CA GLU A 203 -9.58 12.42 18.22
C GLU A 203 -9.62 11.11 17.42
N THR A 204 -10.69 10.35 17.62
CA THR A 204 -11.06 9.22 16.75
C THR A 204 -11.87 9.75 15.58
N ILE A 205 -11.57 9.27 14.38
CA ILE A 205 -12.28 9.59 13.15
C ILE A 205 -12.81 8.33 12.48
N GLN A 206 -13.99 8.43 11.89
CA GLN A 206 -14.59 7.38 11.07
C GLN A 206 -14.08 7.53 9.64
N ARG A 207 -13.39 6.51 9.13
CA ARG A 207 -12.84 6.46 7.77
C ARG A 207 -13.65 5.52 6.91
N ILE A 208 -14.05 6.00 5.73
CA ILE A 208 -14.52 5.16 4.63
C ILE A 208 -13.35 4.92 3.67
N TYR A 209 -13.14 3.66 3.31
CA TYR A 209 -12.08 3.25 2.40
C TYR A 209 -12.55 2.14 1.46
N THR A 210 -11.86 2.02 0.34
CA THR A 210 -12.12 1.05 -0.70
C THR A 210 -11.05 -0.02 -0.70
N VAL A 211 -11.47 -1.29 -0.78
CA VAL A 211 -10.64 -2.44 -1.14
C VAL A 211 -11.04 -2.85 -2.55
N LEU A 212 -10.15 -2.61 -3.52
CA LEU A 212 -10.33 -2.96 -4.91
C LEU A 212 -9.55 -4.25 -5.20
N THR A 213 -10.24 -5.30 -5.60
CA THR A 213 -9.65 -6.59 -5.98
C THR A 213 -9.71 -6.74 -7.49
N ILE A 214 -8.56 -6.96 -8.13
CA ILE A 214 -8.41 -7.06 -9.57
C ILE A 214 -7.78 -8.41 -9.91
N LYS A 215 -8.31 -9.08 -10.93
CA LYS A 215 -7.74 -10.31 -11.49
C LYS A 215 -7.10 -10.01 -12.84
N LYS A 216 -5.93 -10.61 -13.07
CA LYS A 216 -5.39 -10.82 -14.42
C LYS A 216 -6.06 -12.02 -15.06
#